data_AF-A0A9E4ZRE5-F1
#
_entry.id   AF-A0A9E4ZRE5-F1
#
_cell.length_a   1.000
_cell.length_b   1.000
_cell.length_c   1.000
_cell.angle_alpha   90.00
_cell.angle_beta   90.00
_cell.angle_gamma   90.00
#
_symmetry.space_group_name_H-M   'P 1'
#
loop_
_entity.id
_entity.type
_entity.pdbx_description
1 polymer ?
#
loop_
_entity_poly.entity_id
_entity_poly.type
_entity_poly.pdbx_seq_one_letter_code
_entity_poly.pdbx_strand_id
1 'polypeptide(L)' 'MSLKLKGTNGYGHFGWFEVHCRICNRTLRIGTDLVYKCPKCEKKYEAYFCEADKRGLKGKCPYCGTELVPVP' A
#
# COMPACT_ATOMS: atom_id res chain seq x y z
N MET A 1 -20.86 -14.59 -32.66
CA MET A 1 -21.18 -14.65 -31.22
C MET A 1 -19.94 -15.05 -30.45
N SER A 2 -19.31 -14.12 -29.75
CA SER A 2 -18.24 -14.43 -28.80
C SER A 2 -18.72 -14.01 -27.42
N LEU A 3 -19.38 -14.95 -26.73
CA LEU A 3 -19.68 -14.86 -25.30
C LEU A 3 -18.35 -14.85 -24.55
N LYS A 4 -17.75 -13.66 -24.43
CA LYS A 4 -16.75 -13.40 -23.41
C LYS A 4 -17.48 -13.46 -22.07
N LEU A 5 -17.50 -14.65 -21.48
CA LEU A 5 -17.67 -14.82 -20.04
C LEU A 5 -16.52 -14.04 -19.40
N LYS A 6 -16.71 -12.72 -19.23
CA LYS A 6 -16.00 -11.98 -18.18
C LYS A 6 -16.46 -12.65 -16.92
N GLY A 7 -15.64 -13.58 -16.43
CA GLY A 7 -15.78 -14.15 -15.11
C GLY A 7 -16.12 -13.00 -14.19
N THR A 8 -17.35 -13.04 -13.70
CA THR A 8 -17.83 -12.25 -12.60
C THR A 8 -16.78 -12.44 -11.52
N ASN A 9 -15.89 -11.46 -11.35
CA ASN A 9 -14.93 -11.44 -10.26
C ASN A 9 -15.79 -11.50 -9.00
N GLY A 10 -15.94 -12.70 -8.46
CA GLY A 10 -16.76 -12.98 -7.30
C GLY A 10 -16.36 -12.01 -6.21
N TYR A 11 -17.32 -11.21 -5.79
CA TYR A 11 -17.29 -10.42 -4.56
C TYR A 11 -17.12 -11.41 -3.39
N GLY A 12 -15.90 -11.92 -3.16
CA GLY A 12 -15.69 -13.05 -2.24
C GLY A 12 -14.24 -13.42 -1.92
N HIS A 13 -13.27 -12.55 -2.12
CA HIS A 13 -11.89 -12.79 -1.68
C HIS A 13 -11.47 -11.70 -0.70
N PHE A 14 -11.01 -12.10 0.50
CA PHE A 14 -10.46 -11.20 1.53
C PHE A 14 -9.58 -10.13 0.89
N GLY A 15 -10.06 -8.88 0.89
CA GLY A 15 -9.58 -7.81 0.01
C GLY A 15 -8.16 -7.40 0.30
N TRP A 16 -7.20 -7.97 -0.42
CA TRP A 16 -5.86 -7.42 -0.50
C TRP A 16 -5.92 -6.15 -1.37
N PHE A 17 -5.54 -5.02 -0.79
CA PHE A 17 -5.41 -3.77 -1.52
C PHE A 17 -3.99 -3.65 -2.05
N GLU A 18 -3.84 -3.54 -3.37
CA GLU A 18 -2.55 -3.28 -4.00
C GLU A 18 -2.24 -1.78 -3.93
N VAL A 19 -1.19 -1.43 -3.18
CA VAL A 19 -0.69 -0.06 -3.04
C VAL A 19 0.74 0.01 -3.53
N HIS A 20 1.18 1.22 -3.90
CA HIS A 20 2.54 1.42 -4.40
C HIS A 20 3.37 2.15 -3.35
N CYS A 21 4.60 1.69 -3.13
CA CYS A 21 5.53 2.44 -2.31
C CYS A 21 5.89 3.75 -3.02
N ARG A 22 5.75 4.88 -2.34
CA ARG A 22 6.01 6.20 -2.96
C ARG A 22 7.49 6.44 -3.33
N ILE A 23 8.43 5.70 -2.71
CA ILE A 23 9.86 5.89 -2.92
C ILE A 23 10.38 4.93 -3.99
N CYS A 24 10.22 3.63 -3.79
CA CYS A 24 10.72 2.63 -4.72
C CYS A 24 9.72 2.25 -5.83
N ASN A 25 8.50 2.77 -5.78
CA ASN A 25 7.41 2.47 -6.73
C ASN A 25 7.05 0.97 -6.82
N ARG A 26 7.47 0.18 -5.83
CA ARG A 26 7.15 -1.25 -5.73
C ARG A 26 5.69 -1.44 -5.36
N THR A 27 5.02 -2.37 -6.03
CA THR A 27 3.68 -2.83 -5.67
C THR A 27 3.73 -3.66 -4.39
N LEU A 28 2.87 -3.31 -3.44
CA LEU A 28 2.75 -3.91 -2.12
C LEU A 28 1.31 -4.36 -1.91
N ARG A 29 1.09 -5.52 -1.30
CA ARG A 29 -0.26 -6.03 -1.01
C ARG A 29 -0.59 -5.87 0.46
N ILE A 30 -1.51 -4.96 0.77
CA ILE A 30 -2.04 -4.79 2.13
C ILE A 30 -2.76 -6.08 2.54
N GLY A 31 -2.38 -6.65 3.68
CA GLY A 31 -2.89 -7.92 4.21
C GLY A 31 -1.98 -9.13 3.96
N THR A 32 -0.97 -9.01 3.09
CA THR A 32 0.02 -10.08 2.84
C THR A 32 1.45 -9.59 3.10
N ASP A 33 1.74 -8.36 2.69
CA ASP A 33 3.04 -7.71 2.85
C ASP A 33 3.05 -6.74 4.03
N LEU A 34 4.24 -6.51 4.60
CA LEU A 34 4.47 -5.48 5.61
C LEU A 34 4.47 -4.09 4.96
N VAL A 35 3.30 -3.44 5.01
CA VAL A 35 3.10 -2.08 4.49
C VAL A 35 3.08 -1.09 5.65
N TYR A 36 3.73 0.05 5.45
CA TYR A 36 3.71 1.16 6.39
C TYR A 36 3.06 2.37 5.74
N LYS A 37 2.25 3.10 6.51
CA LYS A 37 1.62 4.34 6.02
C LYS A 37 1.89 5.51 6.96
N CYS A 38 1.82 6.71 6.41
CA CYS A 38 1.80 7.92 7.22
C CYS A 38 0.35 8.36 7.48
N PRO A 39 -0.10 8.51 8.75
CA PRO A 39 -1.50 8.82 9.06
C PRO A 39 -1.93 10.22 8.62
N LYS A 40 -0.97 11.14 8.45
CA LYS A 40 -1.22 12.51 7.98
C LYS A 40 -1.15 12.64 6.47
N CYS A 41 -0.25 11.89 5.83
CA CYS A 41 0.03 12.02 4.40
C CYS A 41 -0.70 10.97 3.55
N GLU A 42 -1.29 9.93 4.14
CA GLU A 42 -2.02 8.89 3.38
C GLU A 42 -3.11 9.51 2.49
N LYS A 43 -3.91 10.44 3.02
CA LYS A 43 -5.04 11.05 2.30
C LYS A 43 -4.63 11.99 1.18
N LYS A 44 -3.40 12.52 1.23
CA LYS A 44 -2.94 13.57 0.30
C LYS A 44 -1.96 13.06 -0.75
N TYR A 45 -1.17 12.05 -0.41
CA TYR A 45 -0.06 11.56 -1.25
C TYR A 45 -0.05 10.05 -1.42
N GLU A 46 -1.04 9.34 -0.88
CA GLU A 46 -1.05 7.86 -0.84
C GLU A 46 0.29 7.35 -0.32
N ALA A 47 0.72 7.94 0.80
CA ALA A 47 2.05 7.75 1.36
C ALA A 47 2.17 6.37 2.02
N TYR A 48 2.30 5.34 1.19
CA TYR A 48 2.63 3.97 1.55
C TYR A 48 4.12 3.71 1.34
N PHE A 49 4.70 2.95 2.24
CA PHE A 49 6.13 2.66 2.29
C PHE A 49 6.33 1.17 2.56
N CYS A 50 7.32 0.59 1.89
CA CYS A 50 7.75 -0.76 2.19
C CYS A 50 8.64 -0.75 3.46
N GLU A 51 8.90 -1.93 4.01
CA GLU A 51 9.79 -2.09 5.16
C GLU A 51 11.20 -1.54 4.90
N ALA A 52 11.76 -1.77 3.72
CA ALA A 52 13.10 -1.31 3.37
C ALA A 52 13.20 0.23 3.38
N ASP A 53 12.20 0.90 2.81
CA ASP A 53 12.10 2.36 2.80
C ASP A 53 11.84 2.92 4.19
N LYS A 54 11.00 2.27 5.00
CA LYS A 54 10.84 2.64 6.41
C LYS A 54 12.17 2.58 7.15
N ARG A 55 12.96 1.54 6.94
CA ARG A 55 14.28 1.37 7.58
C ARG A 55 15.24 2.48 7.14
N GLY A 56 15.26 2.81 5.85
CA GLY A 56 16.05 3.93 5.32
C GLY A 56 15.63 5.29 5.90
N LEU A 57 14.33 5.51 6.05
CA LEU A 57 13.75 6.72 6.62
C LEU A 57 13.71 6.74 8.15
N LYS A 58 14.30 5.73 8.83
CA LYS A 58 14.27 5.57 10.29
C LYS A 58 12.87 5.66 10.89
N GLY A 59 11.86 5.16 10.17
CA GLY A 59 10.46 5.18 10.61
C GLY A 59 9.77 6.54 10.46
N LYS A 60 10.35 7.52 9.78
CA LYS A 60 9.75 8.85 9.60
C LYS A 60 9.20 9.07 8.20
N CYS A 61 8.08 9.76 8.08
CA CYS A 61 7.52 10.15 6.80
C CYS A 61 8.37 11.25 6.15
N PRO A 62 8.76 11.13 4.87
CA PRO A 62 9.60 12.12 4.18
C PRO A 62 8.90 13.46 3.95
N TYR A 63 7.56 13.49 4.03
CA TYR A 63 6.77 14.69 3.77
C TYR A 63 6.53 15.54 5.03
N CYS A 64 6.24 14.89 6.17
CA CYS A 64 5.82 15.60 7.39
C CYS A 64 6.65 15.24 8.63
N GLY A 65 7.63 14.36 8.51
CA GLY A 65 8.46 13.90 9.63
C GLY A 65 7.73 13.08 10.70
N THR A 66 6.44 12.78 10.50
CA THR A 66 5.63 11.96 11.42
C THR A 66 6.03 10.49 11.34
N GLU A 67 5.94 9.76 12.46
CA GLU A 67 6.24 8.34 12.49
C GLU A 67 5.29 7.52 11.60
N LEU A 68 5.87 6.54 10.90
CA LEU A 68 5.18 5.63 10.00
C LEU A 68 4.55 4.50 10.82
N VAL A 69 3.24 4.32 10.66
CA VAL A 69 2.48 3.24 11.31
C VAL A 69 2.35 2.04 10.38
N PRO A 70 2.51 0.80 10.87
CA PRO A 70 2.21 -0.38 10.09
C PRO A 70 0.72 -0.45 9.75
N VAL A 71 0.42 -0.84 8.53
CA VAL A 71 -0.92 -1.27 8.12
C VAL A 71 -0.98 -2.78 8.33
N PRO A 72 -1.90 -3.28 9.15
CA PRO A 72 -2.11 -4.72 9.33
C PRO A 72 -2.67 -5.37 8.06
#